data_AF-A0A935CYT7-F1
#
_entry.id   AF-A0A935CYT7-F1
#
_cell.length_a   1.000
_cell.length_b   1.000
_cell.length_c   1.000
_cell.angle_alpha   90.00
_cell.angle_beta   90.00
_cell.angle_gamma   90.00
#
_symmetry.space_group_name_H-M   'P 1'
#
loop_
_entity.id
_entity.type
_entity.pdbx_description
1 polymer ?
#
loop_
_entity_poly.entity_id
_entity_poly.type
_entity_poly.pdbx_seq_one_letter_code
_entity_poly.pdbx_strand_id
1 'polypeptide(L)'
;MNLEIENLEQFYAQSSTFNENLEKQTFVYLYTAKLNKHFLEGTFTEGLELIKPIETKLGQYHQYIDIHRVLVFYYKIASLYFGSGDNEQAIEYLNKIINLKVGHLRSDIQCFARLLHLIAHYELDNLQLVEHLIKSVYRFLSKMESLDAVLTQIFEFLKKSLSSNPHDVKKSFVELRNKLEIISTSKYNRRSYQYLDIVSWLDSKIENVAVEDVIRRKFMKG
;
A
#
# COMPACT_ATOMS: atom_id res chain seq x y z
N MET A 1 -15.37 3.10 -14.26
CA MET A 1 -14.14 3.72 -13.72
C MET A 1 -13.76 5.03 -14.41
N ASN A 2 -13.33 5.06 -15.69
CA ASN A 2 -12.93 6.33 -16.33
C ASN A 2 -14.07 7.37 -16.40
N LEU A 3 -15.26 6.96 -16.87
CA LEU A 3 -16.44 7.83 -16.92
C LEU A 3 -16.86 8.34 -15.53
N GLU A 4 -16.66 7.56 -14.47
CA GLU A 4 -17.00 7.97 -13.10
C GLU A 4 -16.01 8.99 -12.54
N ILE A 5 -14.72 8.84 -12.86
CA ILE A 5 -13.69 9.82 -12.50
C ILE A 5 -13.93 11.13 -13.26
N GLU A 6 -14.20 11.08 -14.56
CA GLU A 6 -14.53 12.26 -15.37
C GLU A 6 -15.77 13.00 -14.82
N ASN A 7 -16.82 12.28 -14.44
CA ASN A 7 -18.00 12.87 -13.80
C ASN A 7 -17.64 13.54 -12.46
N LEU A 8 -16.77 12.93 -11.65
CA LEU A 8 -16.29 13.52 -10.39
C LEU A 8 -15.40 14.74 -10.63
N GLU A 9 -14.59 14.75 -11.68
CA GLU A 9 -13.77 15.90 -12.08
C GLU A 9 -14.63 17.07 -12.53
N GLN A 10 -15.64 16.82 -13.36
CA GLN A 10 -16.61 17.84 -13.79
C GLN A 10 -17.37 18.41 -12.58
N PHE A 11 -17.78 17.55 -11.65
CA PHE A 11 -18.41 17.99 -10.41
C PHE A 11 -17.45 18.82 -9.56
N TYR A 12 -16.20 18.39 -9.39
CA TYR A 12 -15.19 19.12 -8.62
C TYR A 12 -14.77 20.46 -9.27
N ALA A 13 -14.87 20.58 -10.60
CA ALA A 13 -14.63 21.85 -11.29
C ALA A 13 -15.60 22.97 -10.86
N GLN A 14 -16.77 22.60 -10.33
CA GLN A 14 -17.77 23.53 -9.77
C GLN A 14 -17.54 23.80 -8.27
N SER A 15 -16.41 23.37 -7.70
CA SER A 15 -16.12 23.48 -6.26
C SER A 15 -16.18 24.89 -5.69
N SER A 16 -16.00 25.93 -6.52
CA SER A 16 -16.16 27.33 -6.10
C SER A 16 -17.57 27.68 -5.62
N THR A 17 -18.59 26.91 -5.99
CA THR A 17 -19.98 27.10 -5.54
C THR A 17 -20.34 26.18 -4.36
N PHE A 18 -19.41 25.35 -3.89
CA PHE A 18 -19.66 24.40 -2.82
C PHE A 18 -19.50 25.05 -1.46
N ASN A 19 -20.20 24.51 -0.46
CA ASN A 19 -19.81 24.75 0.92
C ASN A 19 -18.53 23.95 1.25
N GLU A 20 -17.80 24.37 2.27
CA GLU A 20 -16.52 23.75 2.66
C GLU A 20 -16.58 22.24 2.86
N ASN A 21 -17.67 21.72 3.44
CA ASN A 21 -17.78 20.29 3.73
C ASN A 21 -17.94 19.49 2.43
N LEU A 22 -18.76 19.98 1.50
CA LEU A 22 -18.94 19.34 0.20
C LEU A 22 -17.63 19.37 -0.60
N GLU A 23 -16.91 20.48 -0.63
CA GLU A 23 -15.60 20.58 -1.28
C GLU A 23 -14.61 19.55 -0.73
N LYS A 24 -14.47 19.46 0.60
CA LYS A 24 -13.58 18.51 1.28
C LYS A 24 -13.94 17.07 0.99
N GLN A 25 -15.24 16.74 0.97
CA GLN A 25 -15.71 15.39 0.65
C GLN A 25 -15.43 15.04 -0.81
N THR A 26 -15.77 15.92 -1.75
CA THR A 26 -15.51 15.70 -3.17
C THR A 26 -14.02 15.55 -3.45
N PHE A 27 -13.16 16.34 -2.82
CA PHE A 27 -11.71 16.17 -2.88
C PHE A 27 -11.29 14.76 -2.46
N VAL A 28 -11.75 14.29 -1.29
CA VAL A 28 -11.40 12.96 -0.78
C VAL A 28 -11.84 11.86 -1.75
N TYR A 29 -13.07 11.92 -2.26
CA TYR A 29 -13.58 10.92 -3.21
C TYR A 29 -12.84 10.94 -4.55
N LEU A 30 -12.65 12.13 -5.14
CA LEU A 30 -12.00 12.29 -6.42
C LEU A 30 -10.56 11.77 -6.39
N TYR A 31 -9.75 12.25 -5.44
CA TYR A 31 -8.34 11.85 -5.39
C TYR A 31 -8.16 10.40 -4.94
N THR A 32 -9.07 9.86 -4.11
CA THR A 32 -9.08 8.42 -3.82
C THR A 32 -9.34 7.61 -5.09
N ALA A 33 -10.31 8.02 -5.91
CA ALA A 33 -10.62 7.34 -7.17
C ALA A 33 -9.46 7.42 -8.17
N LYS A 34 -8.83 8.60 -8.32
CA LYS A 34 -7.64 8.75 -9.17
C LYS A 34 -6.48 7.85 -8.75
N LEU A 35 -6.16 7.82 -7.46
CA LEU A 35 -5.11 6.92 -6.92
C LEU A 35 -5.46 5.45 -7.17
N ASN A 36 -6.71 5.05 -6.91
CA ASN A 36 -7.16 3.68 -7.15
C ASN A 36 -7.06 3.29 -8.63
N LYS A 37 -7.33 4.21 -9.56
CA LYS A 37 -7.12 3.97 -10.99
C LYS A 37 -5.67 3.59 -11.28
N HIS A 38 -4.70 4.38 -10.79
CA HIS A 38 -3.28 4.06 -11.00
C HIS A 38 -2.88 2.70 -10.41
N PHE A 39 -3.43 2.33 -9.24
CA PHE A 39 -3.18 1.01 -8.66
C PHE A 39 -3.76 -0.14 -9.49
N LEU A 40 -4.93 0.05 -10.07
CA LEU A 40 -5.59 -0.97 -10.90
C LEU A 40 -4.91 -1.11 -12.27
N GLU A 41 -4.52 0.01 -12.85
CA GLU A 41 -3.93 0.06 -14.19
C GLU A 41 -2.43 -0.22 -14.21
N GLY A 42 -1.78 -0.27 -13.04
CA GLY A 42 -0.35 -0.45 -12.93
C GLY A 42 0.46 0.77 -13.38
N THR A 43 -0.10 1.98 -13.26
CA THR A 43 0.54 3.24 -13.69
C THR A 43 1.02 4.05 -12.48
N PHE A 44 1.82 3.42 -11.63
CA PHE A 44 2.27 4.00 -10.35
C PHE A 44 3.12 5.24 -10.56
N THR A 45 4.06 5.20 -11.51
CA THR A 45 4.93 6.33 -11.85
C THR A 45 4.13 7.55 -12.31
N GLU A 46 3.12 7.38 -13.17
CA GLU A 46 2.21 8.47 -13.59
C GLU A 46 1.43 9.04 -12.39
N GLY A 47 1.02 8.17 -11.46
CA GLY A 47 0.27 8.56 -10.27
C GLY A 47 1.04 9.48 -9.31
N LEU A 48 2.38 9.54 -9.40
CA LEU A 48 3.21 10.43 -8.58
C LEU A 48 2.88 11.92 -8.80
N GLU A 49 2.38 12.30 -9.97
CA GLU A 49 1.96 13.68 -10.28
C GLU A 49 0.81 14.17 -9.37
N LEU A 50 0.02 13.24 -8.84
CA LEU A 50 -1.11 13.56 -7.95
C LEU A 50 -0.66 13.94 -6.53
N ILE A 51 0.57 13.62 -6.13
CA ILE A 51 1.04 13.78 -4.75
C ILE A 51 1.02 15.24 -4.32
N LYS A 52 1.63 16.13 -5.11
CA LYS A 52 1.75 17.55 -4.76
C LYS A 52 0.38 18.24 -4.62
N PRO A 53 -0.59 18.05 -5.53
CA PRO A 53 -1.97 18.50 -5.33
C PRO A 53 -2.62 17.96 -4.06
N ILE A 54 -2.44 16.65 -3.77
CA ILE A 54 -2.99 16.02 -2.56
C ILE A 54 -2.40 16.65 -1.30
N GLU A 55 -1.07 16.77 -1.21
CA GLU A 55 -0.41 17.35 -0.05
C GLU A 55 -0.81 18.80 0.21
N THR A 56 -0.92 19.59 -0.87
CA THR A 56 -1.39 20.99 -0.78
C THR A 56 -2.78 21.05 -0.17
N LYS A 57 -3.70 20.20 -0.65
CA LYS A 57 -5.09 20.16 -0.17
C LYS A 57 -5.21 19.57 1.24
N LEU A 58 -4.43 18.54 1.58
CA LEU A 58 -4.36 18.02 2.94
C LEU A 58 -3.85 19.06 3.94
N GLY A 59 -2.86 19.86 3.54
CA GLY A 59 -2.37 21.01 4.30
C GLY A 59 -3.45 22.07 4.50
N GLN A 60 -4.18 22.45 3.45
CA GLN A 60 -5.27 23.44 3.54
C GLN A 60 -6.41 22.97 4.45
N TYR A 61 -6.74 21.68 4.44
CA TYR A 61 -7.88 21.14 5.15
C TYR A 61 -7.52 20.46 6.48
N HIS A 62 -6.29 20.63 6.98
CA HIS A 62 -5.75 19.84 8.10
C HIS A 62 -6.59 19.90 9.39
N GLN A 63 -7.30 21.02 9.63
CA GLN A 63 -8.17 21.22 10.80
C GLN A 63 -9.56 20.59 10.65
N TYR A 64 -9.93 20.19 9.43
CA TYR A 64 -11.31 19.82 9.08
C TYR A 64 -11.44 18.41 8.50
N ILE A 65 -10.34 17.79 8.08
CA ILE A 65 -10.31 16.41 7.63
C ILE A 65 -10.01 15.50 8.81
N ASP A 66 -10.86 14.48 8.98
CA ASP A 66 -10.60 13.42 9.95
C ASP A 66 -9.25 12.75 9.68
N ILE A 67 -8.47 12.58 10.75
CA ILE A 67 -7.09 12.08 10.69
C ILE A 67 -6.97 10.72 9.96
N HIS A 68 -8.02 9.89 9.92
CA HIS A 68 -8.00 8.59 9.23
C HIS A 68 -7.86 8.81 7.74
N ARG A 69 -8.58 9.80 7.20
CA ARG A 69 -8.52 10.12 5.77
C ARG A 69 -7.12 10.57 5.39
N VAL A 70 -6.47 11.36 6.24
CA VAL A 70 -5.06 11.76 6.07
C VAL A 70 -4.15 10.52 6.06
N LEU A 71 -4.31 9.61 7.02
CA LEU A 71 -3.53 8.37 7.10
C LEU A 71 -3.75 7.46 5.88
N VAL A 72 -4.99 7.37 5.39
CA VAL A 72 -5.31 6.62 4.17
C VAL A 72 -4.61 7.25 2.96
N PHE A 73 -4.59 8.58 2.85
CA PHE A 73 -3.84 9.25 1.79
C PHE A 73 -2.34 9.00 1.90
N TYR A 74 -1.74 9.10 3.09
CA TYR A 74 -0.32 8.78 3.28
C TYR A 74 -0.01 7.33 2.90
N TYR A 75 -0.88 6.39 3.25
CA TYR A 75 -0.69 5.00 2.87
C TYR A 75 -0.75 4.82 1.36
N LYS A 76 -1.72 5.46 0.69
CA LYS A 76 -1.83 5.40 -0.78
C LYS A 76 -0.64 6.05 -1.48
N ILE A 77 -0.13 7.18 -0.96
CA ILE A 77 1.08 7.81 -1.48
C ILE A 77 2.30 6.89 -1.30
N ALA A 78 2.44 6.26 -0.13
CA ALA A 78 3.47 5.25 0.07
C ALA A 78 3.34 4.07 -0.91
N SER A 79 2.12 3.61 -1.19
CA SER A 79 1.89 2.56 -2.19
C SER A 79 2.24 3.01 -3.62
N LEU A 80 2.07 4.30 -3.97
CA LEU A 80 2.54 4.84 -5.25
C LEU A 80 4.07 4.77 -5.36
N TYR A 81 4.77 5.28 -4.35
CA TYR A 81 6.23 5.24 -4.32
C TYR A 81 6.76 3.80 -4.34
N PHE A 82 6.18 2.91 -3.54
CA PHE A 82 6.55 1.50 -3.55
C PHE A 82 6.34 0.84 -4.92
N GLY A 83 5.17 1.05 -5.54
CA GLY A 83 4.85 0.45 -6.83
C GLY A 83 5.69 0.97 -8.00
N SER A 84 6.17 2.23 -7.91
CA SER A 84 7.12 2.82 -8.87
C SER A 84 8.59 2.47 -8.56
N GLY A 85 8.86 1.79 -7.45
CA GLY A 85 10.20 1.34 -7.04
C GLY A 85 10.97 2.32 -6.15
N ASP A 86 10.42 3.49 -5.83
CA ASP A 86 11.02 4.45 -4.90
C ASP A 86 10.69 4.06 -3.44
N ASN A 87 11.45 3.09 -2.93
CA ASN A 87 11.21 2.54 -1.60
C ASN A 87 11.58 3.51 -0.46
N GLU A 88 12.51 4.45 -0.69
CA GLU A 88 12.91 5.44 0.31
C GLU A 88 11.75 6.40 0.60
N GLN A 89 11.14 6.96 -0.44
CA GLN A 89 9.97 7.82 -0.28
C GLN A 89 8.76 7.05 0.26
N ALA A 90 8.59 5.77 -0.12
CA ALA A 90 7.56 4.94 0.48
C ALA A 90 7.73 4.86 2.00
N ILE A 91 8.94 4.62 2.49
CA ILE A 91 9.26 4.56 3.93
C ILE A 91 8.96 5.89 4.63
N GLU A 92 9.30 7.03 4.03
CA GLU A 92 9.00 8.36 4.58
C GLU A 92 7.50 8.54 4.88
N TYR A 93 6.63 8.21 3.92
CA TYR A 93 5.18 8.32 4.14
C TYR A 93 4.64 7.27 5.11
N LEU A 94 5.21 6.06 5.13
CA LEU A 94 4.82 5.03 6.09
C LEU A 94 5.18 5.43 7.52
N ASN A 95 6.31 6.10 7.72
CA ASN A 95 6.71 6.65 9.01
C ASN A 95 5.75 7.72 9.51
N LYS A 96 5.15 8.54 8.63
CA LYS A 96 4.09 9.50 9.00
C LYS A 96 2.87 8.78 9.63
N ILE A 97 2.60 7.54 9.25
CA ILE A 97 1.53 6.71 9.83
C ILE A 97 2.00 6.05 11.12
N ILE A 98 3.12 5.33 11.05
CA ILE A 98 3.65 4.48 12.12
C ILE A 98 3.96 5.27 13.40
N ASN A 99 4.46 6.51 13.24
CA ASN A 99 4.86 7.36 14.35
C ASN A 99 3.69 8.16 14.95
N LEU A 100 2.53 8.15 14.30
CA LEU A 100 1.36 8.85 14.81
C LEU A 100 0.75 8.06 15.99
N LYS A 101 0.70 8.68 17.17
CA LYS A 101 0.04 8.14 18.36
C LYS A 101 -1.48 8.25 18.22
N VAL A 102 -2.09 7.33 17.48
CA VAL A 102 -3.56 7.25 17.36
C VAL A 102 -4.08 6.19 18.32
N GLY A 103 -5.19 6.46 19.00
CA GLY A 103 -5.85 5.49 19.87
C GLY A 103 -6.33 4.23 19.13
N HIS A 104 -6.85 3.26 19.87
CA HIS A 104 -7.18 1.89 19.41
C HIS A 104 -8.11 1.79 18.18
N LEU A 105 -8.89 2.82 17.86
CA LEU A 105 -9.94 2.74 16.83
C LEU A 105 -9.44 2.63 15.37
N ARG A 106 -8.12 2.62 15.13
CA ARG A 106 -7.52 2.68 13.77
C ARG A 106 -6.34 1.70 13.61
N SER A 107 -6.47 0.48 14.14
CA SER A 107 -5.44 -0.57 14.08
C SER A 107 -5.12 -1.02 12.64
N ASP A 108 -6.11 -1.09 11.76
CA ASP A 108 -5.95 -1.74 10.45
C ASP A 108 -4.94 -1.01 9.56
N ILE A 109 -5.01 0.32 9.48
CA ILE A 109 -4.06 1.13 8.71
C ILE A 109 -2.63 1.02 9.26
N GLN A 110 -2.49 0.87 10.58
CA GLN A 110 -1.19 0.65 11.22
C GLN A 110 -0.62 -0.72 10.86
N CYS A 111 -1.46 -1.76 10.83
CA CYS A 111 -1.08 -3.10 10.41
C CYS A 111 -0.53 -3.08 8.98
N PHE A 112 -1.25 -2.43 8.05
CA PHE A 112 -0.82 -2.33 6.65
C PHE A 112 0.44 -1.48 6.48
N ALA A 113 0.51 -0.32 7.12
CA ALA A 113 1.66 0.55 7.02
C ALA A 113 2.94 -0.13 7.54
N ARG A 114 2.86 -0.86 8.65
CA ARG A 114 4.01 -1.59 9.20
C ARG A 114 4.45 -2.76 8.33
N LEU A 115 3.51 -3.45 7.68
CA LEU A 115 3.83 -4.51 6.72
C LEU A 115 4.54 -3.95 5.50
N LEU A 116 3.97 -2.92 4.85
CA LEU A 116 4.56 -2.30 3.68
C LEU A 116 5.92 -1.67 4.01
N HIS A 117 6.08 -1.09 5.21
CA HIS A 117 7.34 -0.54 5.69
C HIS A 117 8.42 -1.61 5.84
N LEU A 118 8.04 -2.78 6.37
CA LEU A 118 8.93 -3.94 6.46
C LEU A 118 9.37 -4.42 5.07
N ILE A 119 8.43 -4.51 4.12
CA ILE A 119 8.74 -4.93 2.75
C ILE A 119 9.62 -3.89 2.05
N ALA A 120 9.33 -2.60 2.17
CA ALA A 120 10.15 -1.53 1.57
C ALA A 120 11.59 -1.52 2.10
N HIS A 121 11.81 -1.79 3.39
CA HIS A 121 13.18 -1.97 3.90
C HIS A 121 13.85 -3.23 3.36
N TYR A 122 13.10 -4.31 3.14
CA TYR A 122 13.61 -5.51 2.49
C TYR A 122 14.02 -5.23 1.04
N GLU A 123 13.25 -4.42 0.30
CA GLU A 123 13.59 -3.99 -1.06
C GLU A 123 14.88 -3.16 -1.15
N LEU A 124 15.21 -2.43 -0.09
CA LEU A 124 16.44 -1.63 0.05
C LEU A 124 17.61 -2.43 0.64
N ASP A 125 17.51 -3.76 0.74
CA ASP A 125 18.54 -4.63 1.31
C ASP A 125 18.97 -4.26 2.75
N ASN A 126 18.09 -3.61 3.52
CA ASN A 126 18.34 -3.24 4.91
C ASN A 126 18.19 -4.43 5.87
N LEU A 127 18.86 -5.55 5.58
CA LEU A 127 18.60 -6.87 6.18
C LEU A 127 18.70 -6.89 7.71
N GLN A 128 19.67 -6.18 8.28
CA GLN A 128 19.81 -6.06 9.74
C GLN A 128 18.58 -5.40 10.37
N LEU A 129 18.12 -4.28 9.79
CA LEU A 129 16.93 -3.59 10.26
C LEU A 129 15.67 -4.44 10.05
N VAL A 130 15.56 -5.12 8.91
CA VAL A 130 14.46 -6.05 8.62
C VAL A 130 14.38 -7.15 9.68
N GLU A 131 15.49 -7.74 10.12
CA GLU A 131 15.49 -8.75 11.20
C GLU A 131 14.85 -8.22 12.49
N HIS A 132 15.18 -6.99 12.87
CA HIS A 132 14.59 -6.33 14.03
C HIS A 132 13.11 -5.98 13.81
N LEU A 133 12.76 -5.45 12.64
CA LEU A 133 11.41 -5.04 12.28
C LEU A 133 10.45 -6.23 12.26
N ILE A 134 10.86 -7.40 11.74
CA ILE A 134 10.04 -8.63 11.77
C ILE A 134 9.51 -8.92 13.18
N LYS A 135 10.40 -8.90 14.18
CA LYS A 135 10.04 -9.20 15.58
C LYS A 135 9.09 -8.13 16.14
N SER A 136 9.30 -6.88 15.77
CA SER A 136 8.48 -5.74 16.22
C SER A 136 7.07 -5.77 15.60
N VAL A 137 6.98 -5.89 14.27
CA VAL A 137 5.71 -5.90 13.54
C VAL A 137 4.87 -7.13 13.88
N TYR A 138 5.47 -8.32 13.96
CA TYR A 138 4.76 -9.53 14.37
C TYR A 138 4.06 -9.36 15.72
N ARG A 139 4.80 -8.89 16.74
CA ARG A 139 4.25 -8.63 18.08
C ARG A 139 3.13 -7.59 18.07
N PHE A 140 3.26 -6.54 17.25
CA PHE A 140 2.20 -5.54 17.08
C PHE A 140 0.93 -6.17 16.50
N LEU A 141 1.05 -6.93 15.41
CA LEU A 141 -0.08 -7.57 14.73
C LEU A 141 -0.77 -8.62 15.62
N SER A 142 0.00 -9.42 16.37
CA SER A 142 -0.57 -10.36 17.34
C SER A 142 -1.38 -9.65 18.43
N LYS A 143 -0.89 -8.51 18.93
CA LYS A 143 -1.61 -7.71 19.94
C LYS A 143 -2.91 -7.11 19.38
N MET A 144 -2.96 -6.80 18.09
CA MET A 144 -4.14 -6.23 17.42
C MET A 144 -5.10 -7.31 16.89
N GLU A 145 -4.87 -8.60 17.19
CA GLU A 145 -5.64 -9.73 16.64
C GLU A 145 -5.77 -9.69 15.11
N SER A 146 -4.79 -9.07 14.45
CA SER A 146 -4.77 -8.79 13.01
C SER A 146 -3.82 -9.73 12.25
N LEU A 147 -3.23 -10.70 12.96
CA LEU A 147 -2.33 -11.69 12.36
C LEU A 147 -3.15 -12.83 11.76
N ASP A 148 -3.20 -12.90 10.43
CA ASP A 148 -3.88 -13.95 9.70
C ASP A 148 -2.89 -14.94 9.05
N ALA A 149 -3.42 -15.91 8.30
CA ALA A 149 -2.61 -16.91 7.60
C ALA A 149 -1.69 -16.27 6.54
N VAL A 150 -2.14 -15.24 5.83
CA VAL A 150 -1.36 -14.55 4.79
C VAL A 150 -0.14 -13.87 5.41
N LEU A 151 -0.35 -13.05 6.44
CA LEU A 151 0.70 -12.34 7.15
C LEU A 151 1.68 -13.31 7.80
N THR A 152 1.19 -14.41 8.38
CA THR A 152 2.05 -15.45 8.95
C THR A 152 3.00 -16.02 7.91
N GLN A 153 2.50 -16.35 6.70
CA GLN A 153 3.35 -16.85 5.63
C GLN A 153 4.37 -15.81 5.14
N ILE A 154 4.00 -14.53 5.11
CA ILE A 154 4.94 -13.45 4.75
C ILE A 154 6.06 -13.34 5.80
N PHE A 155 5.75 -13.38 7.10
CA PHE A 155 6.78 -13.33 8.14
C PHE A 155 7.71 -14.54 8.12
N GLU A 156 7.17 -15.74 7.89
CA GLU A 156 7.98 -16.95 7.74
C GLU A 156 8.93 -16.84 6.55
N PHE A 157 8.42 -16.37 5.41
CA PHE A 157 9.22 -16.11 4.22
C PHE A 157 10.34 -15.10 4.51
N LEU A 158 9.99 -13.92 5.07
CA LEU A 158 10.97 -12.87 5.35
C LEU A 158 12.06 -13.39 6.29
N LYS A 159 11.70 -14.09 7.36
CA LYS A 159 12.69 -14.71 8.28
C LYS A 159 13.63 -15.68 7.55
N LYS A 160 13.09 -16.56 6.70
CA LYS A 160 13.88 -17.54 5.92
C LYS A 160 14.79 -16.85 4.90
N SER A 161 14.31 -15.79 4.26
CA SER A 161 15.04 -15.06 3.22
C SER A 161 16.31 -14.38 3.76
N LEU A 162 16.30 -13.90 5.02
CA LEU A 162 17.44 -13.23 5.64
C LEU A 162 18.69 -14.12 5.79
N SER A 163 18.52 -15.43 5.85
CA SER A 163 19.61 -16.40 6.05
C SER A 163 19.87 -17.28 4.81
N SER A 164 19.22 -16.99 3.69
CA SER A 164 19.27 -17.82 2.48
C SER A 164 20.28 -17.29 1.46
N ASN A 165 20.92 -18.18 0.70
CA ASN A 165 21.72 -17.80 -0.46
C ASN A 165 20.79 -17.24 -1.57
N PRO A 166 21.21 -16.23 -2.37
CA PRO A 166 20.45 -15.70 -3.51
C PRO A 166 19.67 -16.74 -4.36
N HIS A 167 20.26 -17.91 -4.65
CA HIS A 167 19.56 -18.97 -5.39
C HIS A 167 18.35 -19.55 -4.64
N ASP A 168 18.46 -19.70 -3.32
CA ASP A 168 17.40 -20.21 -2.44
C ASP A 168 16.30 -19.16 -2.19
N VAL A 169 16.66 -17.87 -2.30
CA VAL A 169 15.72 -16.76 -2.16
C VAL A 169 14.69 -16.77 -3.29
N LYS A 170 15.11 -16.93 -4.56
CA LYS A 170 14.17 -17.01 -5.70
C LYS A 170 13.18 -18.17 -5.55
N LYS A 171 13.66 -19.34 -5.10
CA LYS A 171 12.80 -20.48 -4.80
C LYS A 171 11.79 -20.16 -3.69
N SER A 172 12.24 -19.47 -2.65
CA SER A 172 11.39 -19.05 -1.54
C SER A 172 10.29 -18.06 -1.96
N PHE A 173 10.56 -17.18 -2.93
CA PHE A 173 9.53 -16.31 -3.53
C PHE A 173 8.43 -17.11 -4.24
N VAL A 174 8.82 -18.11 -5.05
CA VAL A 174 7.87 -19.00 -5.74
C VAL A 174 7.03 -19.80 -4.73
N GLU A 175 7.67 -20.35 -3.68
CA GLU A 175 6.99 -21.05 -2.59
C GLU A 175 5.95 -20.16 -1.91
N LEU A 176 6.32 -18.92 -1.55
CA LEU A 176 5.39 -17.97 -0.94
C LEU A 176 4.24 -17.62 -1.89
N ARG A 177 4.52 -17.30 -3.16
CA ARG A 177 3.50 -16.96 -4.17
C ARG A 177 2.43 -18.05 -4.27
N ASN A 178 2.84 -19.30 -4.41
CA ASN A 178 1.91 -20.43 -4.54
C ASN A 178 1.07 -20.62 -3.27
N LYS A 179 1.66 -20.46 -2.08
CA LYS A 179 0.91 -20.51 -0.83
C LYS A 179 -0.13 -19.38 -0.73
N LEU A 180 0.25 -18.16 -1.09
CA LEU A 180 -0.66 -17.02 -1.07
C LEU A 180 -1.81 -17.21 -2.07
N GLU A 181 -1.53 -17.72 -3.27
CA GLU A 181 -2.57 -18.01 -4.27
C GLU A 181 -3.60 -19.02 -3.74
N ILE A 182 -3.15 -20.10 -3.10
CA ILE A 182 -4.05 -21.08 -2.46
C ILE A 182 -4.89 -20.40 -1.36
N ILE A 183 -4.27 -19.61 -0.49
CA ILE A 183 -4.97 -18.93 0.61
C ILE A 183 -5.99 -17.91 0.06
N SER A 184 -5.68 -17.23 -1.05
CA SER A 184 -6.55 -16.21 -1.67
C SER A 184 -7.88 -16.76 -2.20
N THR A 185 -7.90 -18.03 -2.61
CA THR A 185 -9.12 -18.71 -3.11
C THR A 185 -10.11 -19.07 -1.99
N SER A 186 -9.66 -19.08 -0.73
CA SER A 186 -10.54 -19.32 0.42
C SER A 186 -11.34 -18.06 0.76
N LYS A 187 -12.67 -18.16 0.71
CA LYS A 187 -13.67 -17.07 0.82
C LYS A 187 -13.56 -16.19 2.09
N TYR A 188 -12.75 -16.60 3.08
CA TYR A 188 -12.65 -16.03 4.42
C TYR A 188 -11.49 -15.03 4.62
N ASN A 189 -10.48 -14.99 3.73
CA ASN A 189 -9.27 -14.16 3.93
C ASN A 189 -9.27 -12.82 3.18
N ARG A 190 -10.42 -12.37 2.67
CA ARG A 190 -10.52 -11.21 1.74
C ARG A 190 -10.09 -9.86 2.32
N ARG A 191 -10.00 -9.69 3.65
CA ARG A 191 -9.62 -8.39 4.26
C ARG A 191 -8.15 -8.01 4.02
N SER A 192 -7.25 -8.99 3.98
CA SER A 192 -5.80 -8.74 3.90
C SER A 192 -5.30 -8.49 2.47
N TYR A 193 -6.15 -8.71 1.47
CA TYR A 193 -5.86 -8.52 0.04
C TYR A 193 -6.20 -7.13 -0.50
N GLN A 194 -6.76 -6.22 0.31
CA GLN A 194 -7.39 -5.01 -0.25
C GLN A 194 -6.43 -3.86 -0.61
N TYR A 195 -5.15 -3.88 -0.20
CA TYR A 195 -4.38 -2.63 -0.21
C TYR A 195 -2.94 -2.70 -0.72
N LEU A 196 -2.39 -3.90 -0.96
CA LEU A 196 -1.14 -4.07 -1.70
C LEU A 196 -1.25 -5.41 -2.44
N ASP A 197 -1.07 -5.39 -3.75
CA ASP A 197 -1.02 -6.61 -4.54
C ASP A 197 0.32 -7.32 -4.32
N ILE A 198 0.44 -7.94 -3.14
CA ILE A 198 1.62 -8.70 -2.70
C ILE A 198 1.94 -9.79 -3.71
N VAL A 199 0.93 -10.38 -4.35
CA VAL A 199 1.14 -11.40 -5.39
C VAL A 199 1.86 -10.78 -6.58
N SER A 200 1.44 -9.61 -7.06
CA SER A 200 2.15 -8.90 -8.12
C SER A 200 3.55 -8.46 -7.73
N TRP A 201 3.80 -8.08 -6.47
CA TRP A 201 5.16 -7.84 -5.98
C TRP A 201 6.02 -9.13 -6.02
N LEU A 202 5.48 -10.27 -5.58
CA LEU A 202 6.19 -11.55 -5.66
C LEU A 202 6.49 -11.96 -7.09
N ASP A 203 5.52 -11.81 -8.01
CA ASP A 203 5.70 -12.08 -9.43
C ASP A 203 6.82 -11.18 -10.02
N SER A 204 6.87 -9.90 -9.61
CA SER A 204 7.92 -8.98 -10.05
C SER A 204 9.31 -9.44 -9.63
N LYS A 205 9.45 -10.02 -8.42
CA LYS A 205 10.70 -10.61 -7.93
C LYS A 205 11.08 -11.91 -8.62
N ILE A 206 10.09 -12.74 -8.97
CA ILE A 206 10.32 -14.00 -9.67
C ILE A 206 10.76 -13.75 -11.12
N GLU A 207 10.13 -12.79 -11.78
CA GLU A 207 10.37 -12.42 -13.19
C GLU A 207 11.50 -11.41 -13.36
N ASN A 208 11.94 -10.76 -12.29
CA ASN A 208 12.94 -9.69 -12.29
C ASN A 208 12.51 -8.50 -13.17
N VAL A 209 11.31 -7.99 -12.92
CA VAL A 209 10.71 -6.82 -13.59
C VAL A 209 10.08 -5.89 -12.57
N ALA A 210 9.73 -4.66 -12.96
CA ALA A 210 9.10 -3.70 -12.06
C ALA A 210 7.70 -4.17 -11.64
N VAL A 211 7.28 -3.82 -10.42
CA VAL A 211 5.96 -4.15 -9.89
C VAL A 211 4.86 -3.55 -10.77
N GLU A 212 5.05 -2.30 -11.20
CA GLU A 212 4.11 -1.61 -12.08
C GLU A 212 3.91 -2.35 -13.42
N ASP A 213 4.97 -2.90 -14.02
CA ASP A 213 4.89 -3.67 -15.27
C ASP A 213 4.10 -4.98 -15.12
N VAL A 214 4.23 -5.65 -13.97
CA VAL A 214 3.43 -6.86 -13.68
C VAL A 214 1.96 -6.51 -13.62
N ILE A 215 1.61 -5.47 -12.86
CA ILE A 215 0.22 -5.04 -12.66
C ILE A 215 -0.35 -4.54 -13.99
N ARG A 216 0.40 -3.76 -14.75
CA ARG A 216 0.01 -3.29 -16.09
C ARG A 216 -0.27 -4.44 -17.04
N ARG A 217 0.60 -5.47 -17.08
CA ARG A 217 0.38 -6.67 -17.90
C ARG A 217 -0.86 -7.44 -17.47
N LYS A 218 -1.11 -7.58 -16.16
CA LYS A 218 -2.32 -8.23 -15.65
C LYS A 218 -3.58 -7.46 -16.04
N PHE A 219 -3.56 -6.13 -15.92
CA PHE A 219 -4.66 -5.27 -16.34
C PHE A 219 -4.95 -5.38 -17.85
N MET A 220 -3.92 -5.38 -18.69
CA MET A 220 -4.06 -5.47 -20.16
C MET A 220 -4.52 -6.85 -20.66
N LYS A 221 -4.32 -7.91 -19.87
CA LYS A 221 -4.78 -9.27 -20.17
C LYS A 221 -6.20 -9.55 -19.63
N GLY A 222 -6.72 -8.65 -18.81
CA GLY A 222 -8.02 -8.75 -18.13
C GLY A 222 -9.20 -8.40 -19.02
#